data_AF-A0A1A8SKJ5-F1
#
_entry.id   AF-A0A1A8SKJ5-F1
#
_cell.length_a   1.000
_cell.length_b   1.000
_cell.length_c   1.000
_cell.angle_alpha   90.00
_cell.angle_beta   90.00
_cell.angle_gamma   90.00
#
_symmetry.space_group_name_H-M   'P 1'
#
loop_
_entity.id
_entity.type
_entity.pdbx_description
1 polymer ?
#
loop_
_entity_poly.entity_id
_entity_poly.type
_entity_poly.pdbx_seq_one_letter_code
_entity_poly.pdbx_strand_id
1 'polypeptide(L)'
;GIVTCLRAIPYHSSRRKVYLPMDVCMLHGVSQEDFIRGSREQHVRDVVYDIASQAHVHLQHARSFSHNVPAAASSAFLLTVVLEDYLQRIRKADFDVFHKSVQKRNPLLPFHMYLRSWKKTY
;
A
#
# COMPACT_ATOMS: atom_id res chain seq x y z
N GLY A 1 4.58 1.46 -7.40
CA GLY A 1 4.70 2.92 -7.16
C GLY A 1 3.85 3.34 -5.98
N ILE A 2 2.54 3.42 -6.16
CA ILE A 2 1.57 3.98 -5.20
C ILE A 2 1.71 3.39 -3.78
N VAL A 3 1.68 2.06 -3.65
CA VAL A 3 1.83 1.38 -2.35
C VAL A 3 3.16 1.71 -1.65
N THR A 4 4.24 1.87 -2.43
CA THR A 4 5.55 2.23 -1.87
C THR A 4 5.52 3.65 -1.31
N CYS A 5 4.87 4.59 -2.02
CA CYS A 5 4.66 5.96 -1.54
C CYS A 5 3.83 5.97 -0.26
N LEU A 6 2.72 5.22 -0.20
CA LEU A 6 1.89 5.05 0.99
C LEU A 6 2.72 4.55 2.19
N ARG A 7 3.49 3.47 1.98
CA ARG A 7 4.37 2.90 3.01
C ARG A 7 5.45 3.87 3.47
N ALA A 8 5.89 4.76 2.59
CA ALA A 8 6.93 5.72 2.87
C ALA A 8 6.42 7.01 3.53
N ILE A 9 5.11 7.23 3.66
CA ILE A 9 4.53 8.42 4.31
C ILE A 9 5.17 8.69 5.67
N PRO A 10 5.21 7.75 6.65
CA PRO A 10 5.78 8.06 7.96
C PRO A 10 7.26 8.46 7.89
N TYR A 11 8.01 7.83 6.98
CA TYR A 11 9.42 8.15 6.76
C TYR A 11 9.60 9.54 6.14
N HIS A 12 8.82 9.91 5.13
CA HIS A 12 8.90 11.21 4.49
C HIS A 12 8.35 12.34 5.35
N SER A 13 7.26 12.11 6.09
CA SER A 13 6.69 13.03 7.07
C SER A 13 7.71 13.44 8.13
N SER A 14 8.49 12.49 8.67
CA SER A 14 9.57 12.80 9.63
C SER A 14 10.66 13.71 9.07
N ARG A 15 10.80 13.78 7.75
CA ARG A 15 11.72 14.66 7.02
C ARG A 15 11.04 15.90 6.45
N ARG A 16 9.80 16.17 6.86
CA ARG A 16 8.96 17.28 6.38
C ARG A 16 8.78 17.26 4.85
N LYS A 17 8.66 16.07 4.27
CA LYS A 17 8.39 15.87 2.84
C LYS A 17 7.12 15.05 2.66
N VAL A 18 6.25 15.47 1.74
CA VAL A 18 4.99 14.78 1.43
C VAL A 18 4.92 14.59 -0.08
N TYR A 19 4.74 13.34 -0.53
CA TYR A 19 4.68 12.97 -1.96
C TYR A 19 3.29 12.44 -2.34
N LEU A 20 2.25 12.98 -1.69
CA LEU A 20 0.87 12.59 -1.92
C LEU A 20 0.24 13.43 -3.06
N PRO A 21 -0.68 12.84 -3.83
CA PRO A 21 -1.45 13.55 -4.83
C PRO A 21 -2.26 14.69 -4.16
N MET A 22 -1.97 15.94 -4.54
CA MET A 22 -2.53 17.13 -3.91
C MET A 22 -4.02 17.29 -4.17
N ASP A 23 -4.48 16.83 -5.32
CA ASP A 23 -5.89 16.71 -5.70
C ASP A 23 -6.69 15.91 -4.67
N VAL A 24 -6.19 14.73 -4.27
CA VAL A 24 -6.88 13.90 -3.26
C VAL A 24 -6.83 14.56 -1.88
N CYS A 25 -5.71 15.17 -1.50
CA CYS A 25 -5.61 15.91 -0.24
C CYS A 25 -6.62 17.07 -0.18
N MET A 26 -6.75 17.84 -1.27
CA MET A 26 -7.69 18.97 -1.35
C MET A 26 -9.14 18.52 -1.28
N LEU A 27 -9.51 17.40 -1.91
CA LEU A 27 -10.87 16.86 -1.86
C LEU A 27 -11.34 16.59 -0.43
N HIS A 28 -10.44 16.16 0.44
CA HIS A 28 -10.72 15.86 1.85
C HIS A 28 -10.34 17.00 2.81
N GLY A 29 -9.94 18.17 2.29
CA GLY A 29 -9.55 19.32 3.11
C GLY A 29 -8.28 19.11 3.93
N VAL A 30 -7.40 18.18 3.53
CA VAL A 30 -6.19 17.80 4.26
C VAL A 30 -4.99 18.59 3.77
N SER A 31 -4.24 19.18 4.70
CA SER A 31 -2.99 19.86 4.38
C SER A 31 -1.81 18.90 4.42
N GLN A 32 -0.71 19.25 3.74
CA GLN A 32 0.54 18.50 3.87
C GLN A 32 1.08 18.51 5.31
N GLU A 33 0.81 19.58 6.05
CA GLU A 33 1.23 19.74 7.45
C GLU A 33 0.58 18.70 8.36
N ASP A 34 -0.65 18.26 8.06
CA ASP A 34 -1.34 17.21 8.83
C ASP A 34 -0.58 15.89 8.75
N PHE A 35 -0.03 15.57 7.58
CA PHE A 35 0.84 14.41 7.40
C PHE A 35 2.20 14.58 8.08
N ILE A 36 2.77 15.79 8.09
CA ILE A 36 4.05 16.09 8.75
C ILE A 36 3.91 15.95 10.26
N ARG A 37 2.80 16.42 10.84
CA ARG A 37 2.46 16.30 12.26
C ARG A 37 2.08 14.88 12.67
N GLY A 38 1.83 14.00 11.70
CA GLY A 38 1.37 12.63 11.97
C GLY A 38 -0.07 12.59 12.48
N SER A 39 -0.92 13.49 11.98
CA SER A 39 -2.34 13.53 12.30
C SER A 39 -3.00 12.19 11.96
N ARG A 40 -3.90 11.76 12.84
CA ARG A 40 -4.66 10.49 12.74
C ARG A 40 -6.16 10.74 12.65
N GLU A 41 -6.53 11.96 12.31
CA GLU A 41 -7.91 12.38 12.11
C GLU A 41 -8.55 11.65 10.93
N GLN A 42 -9.88 11.62 10.91
CA GLN A 42 -10.65 10.86 9.93
C GLN A 42 -10.33 11.32 8.49
N HIS A 43 -10.24 12.62 8.26
CA HIS A 43 -9.93 13.18 6.95
C HIS A 43 -8.58 12.68 6.39
N VAL A 44 -7.56 12.47 7.24
CA VAL A 44 -6.26 11.92 6.83
C VAL A 44 -6.42 10.46 6.41
N ARG A 45 -7.22 9.70 7.17
CA ARG A 45 -7.52 8.30 6.86
C ARG A 45 -8.30 8.17 5.55
N ASP A 46 -9.21 9.09 5.28
CA ASP A 46 -10.00 9.13 4.05
C ASP A 46 -9.11 9.36 2.81
N VAL A 47 -8.12 10.26 2.91
CA VAL A 47 -7.09 10.42 1.85
C VAL A 47 -6.30 9.13 1.63
N VAL A 48 -5.86 8.48 2.71
CA VAL A 48 -5.14 7.21 2.62
C VAL A 48 -6.04 6.12 2.02
N TYR A 49 -7.32 6.08 2.39
CA TYR A 49 -8.31 5.15 1.88
C TYR A 49 -8.45 5.26 0.37
N ASP A 50 -8.60 6.47 -0.17
CA ASP A 50 -8.75 6.69 -1.61
C ASP A 50 -7.52 6.22 -2.38
N ILE A 51 -6.33 6.60 -1.91
CA ILE A 51 -5.07 6.20 -2.55
C ILE A 51 -4.86 4.68 -2.44
N ALA A 52 -5.18 4.07 -1.29
CA ALA A 52 -5.09 2.63 -1.10
C ALA A 52 -6.10 1.88 -1.98
N SER A 53 -7.29 2.42 -2.18
CA SER A 53 -8.32 1.86 -3.05
C SER A 53 -7.88 1.88 -4.50
N GLN A 54 -7.33 3.00 -4.99
CA GLN A 54 -6.73 3.08 -6.32
C GLN A 54 -5.59 2.06 -6.47
N ALA A 55 -4.70 1.97 -5.48
CA ALA A 55 -3.63 0.98 -5.48
C ALA A 55 -4.14 -0.47 -5.54
N HIS A 56 -5.25 -0.77 -4.86
CA HIS A 56 -5.87 -2.09 -4.89
C HIS A 56 -6.49 -2.42 -6.25
N VAL A 57 -7.17 -1.47 -6.89
CA VAL A 57 -7.72 -1.63 -8.24
C VAL A 57 -6.60 -1.95 -9.23
N HIS A 58 -5.50 -1.20 -9.20
CA HIS A 58 -4.33 -1.48 -10.05
C HIS A 58 -3.72 -2.86 -9.77
N LEU A 59 -3.70 -3.31 -8.52
CA LEU A 59 -3.21 -4.63 -8.14
C LEU A 59 -4.10 -5.74 -8.72
N GLN A 60 -5.42 -5.64 -8.57
CA GLN A 60 -6.35 -6.61 -9.14
C GLN A 60 -6.25 -6.66 -10.66
N HIS A 61 -6.17 -5.49 -11.31
CA HIS A 61 -5.98 -5.41 -12.75
C HIS A 61 -4.66 -6.09 -13.16
N ALA A 62 -3.56 -5.85 -12.46
CA ALA A 62 -2.30 -6.54 -12.72
C ALA A 62 -2.46 -8.08 -12.62
N ARG A 63 -3.10 -8.58 -11.55
CA ARG A 63 -3.36 -10.03 -11.38
C ARG A 63 -4.16 -10.65 -12.52
N SER A 64 -5.11 -9.92 -13.09
CA SER A 64 -5.92 -10.41 -14.21
C SER A 64 -5.07 -10.80 -15.43
N PHE A 65 -3.91 -10.16 -15.62
CA PHE A 65 -2.98 -10.49 -16.70
C PHE A 65 -2.16 -11.75 -16.44
N SER A 66 -2.11 -12.28 -15.21
CA SER A 66 -1.22 -13.38 -14.84
C SER A 66 -1.39 -14.64 -15.71
N HIS A 67 -2.58 -14.87 -16.25
CA HIS A 67 -2.87 -15.99 -17.17
C HIS A 67 -2.34 -15.79 -18.60
N ASN A 68 -2.10 -14.55 -19.01
CA ASN A 68 -1.71 -14.16 -20.36
C ASN A 68 -0.20 -13.88 -20.49
N VAL A 69 0.59 -14.09 -19.43
CA VAL A 69 2.02 -13.76 -19.40
C VAL A 69 2.89 -15.02 -19.55
N PRO A 70 4.01 -14.98 -20.29
CA PRO A 70 4.95 -16.09 -20.39
C PRO A 70 5.44 -16.60 -19.03
N ALA A 71 5.71 -17.90 -18.92
CA ALA A 71 6.14 -18.54 -17.67
C ALA A 71 7.41 -17.91 -17.06
N ALA A 72 8.31 -17.37 -17.88
CA ALA A 72 9.50 -16.67 -17.41
C ALA A 72 9.18 -15.39 -16.62
N ALA A 73 8.07 -14.73 -16.93
CA ALA A 73 7.63 -13.49 -16.29
C ALA A 73 6.60 -13.71 -15.17
N SER A 74 6.19 -14.96 -14.90
CA SER A 74 5.27 -15.26 -13.79
C SER A 74 5.86 -14.92 -12.42
N SER A 75 7.19 -14.97 -12.29
CA SER A 75 7.92 -14.61 -11.07
C SER A 75 7.72 -13.15 -10.66
N ALA A 76 7.49 -12.24 -11.62
CA ALA A 76 7.23 -10.83 -11.35
C ALA A 76 5.93 -10.61 -10.56
N PHE A 77 4.94 -11.51 -10.70
CA PHE A 77 3.69 -11.45 -9.96
C PHE A 77 3.84 -11.81 -8.48
N LEU A 78 4.97 -12.36 -8.05
CA LEU A 78 5.23 -12.60 -6.63
C LEU A 78 5.18 -11.29 -5.82
N LEU A 79 5.49 -10.15 -6.45
CA LEU A 79 5.38 -8.84 -5.83
C LEU A 79 3.94 -8.48 -5.46
N THR A 80 2.93 -8.93 -6.22
CA THR A 80 1.52 -8.62 -5.92
C THR A 80 1.07 -9.18 -4.58
N VAL A 81 1.64 -10.32 -4.16
CA VAL A 81 1.41 -10.92 -2.84
C VAL A 81 1.87 -9.99 -1.71
N VAL A 82 3.04 -9.38 -1.87
CA VAL A 82 3.61 -8.43 -0.89
C VAL A 82 2.76 -7.17 -0.79
N LEU A 83 2.34 -6.66 -1.95
CA LEU A 83 1.50 -5.46 -2.03
C LEU A 83 0.13 -5.71 -1.40
N GLU A 84 -0.45 -6.89 -1.65
CA GLU A 84 -1.73 -7.31 -1.05
C GLU A 84 -1.61 -7.42 0.48
N ASP A 85 -0.58 -8.06 1.03
CA ASP A 85 -0.38 -8.15 2.48
C ASP A 85 -0.33 -6.76 3.13
N TYR A 86 0.38 -5.81 2.51
CA TYR A 86 0.43 -4.43 3.00
C TYR A 86 -0.94 -3.73 2.94
N LEU A 87 -1.67 -3.82 1.83
CA LEU A 87 -3.01 -3.23 1.70
C LEU A 87 -4.01 -3.88 2.67
N GLN A 88 -3.90 -5.17 2.94
CA GLN A 88 -4.72 -5.83 3.95
C GLN A 88 -4.41 -5.34 5.36
N ARG A 89 -3.15 -5.03 5.65
CA ARG A 89 -2.72 -4.49 6.96
C ARG A 89 -3.16 -3.06 7.17
N ILE A 90 -3.05 -2.21 6.16
CA ILE A 90 -3.51 -0.82 6.25
C ILE A 90 -5.03 -0.78 6.44
N ARG A 91 -5.78 -1.67 5.75
CA ARG A 91 -7.22 -1.85 5.94
C ARG A 91 -7.57 -2.29 7.37
N LYS A 92 -6.83 -3.24 7.94
CA LYS A 92 -7.01 -3.68 9.34
C LYS A 92 -6.68 -2.61 10.37
N ALA A 93 -5.83 -1.65 10.01
CA ALA A 93 -5.47 -0.50 10.83
C ALA A 93 -6.39 0.71 10.58
N ASP A 94 -7.55 0.50 9.95
CA ASP A 94 -8.50 1.57 9.62
C ASP A 94 -7.85 2.74 8.85
N PHE A 95 -6.96 2.38 7.91
CA PHE A 95 -6.22 3.33 7.08
C PHE A 95 -5.31 4.31 7.85
N ASP A 96 -4.96 4.01 9.11
CA ASP A 96 -3.93 4.74 9.87
C ASP A 96 -2.52 4.31 9.41
N VAL A 97 -1.91 5.15 8.56
CA VAL A 97 -0.52 4.99 8.07
C VAL A 97 0.54 5.12 9.17
N PHE A 98 0.23 5.79 10.27
CA PHE A 98 1.13 5.97 11.41
C PHE A 98 1.01 4.86 12.45
N HIS A 99 0.11 3.89 12.22
CA HIS A 99 -0.08 2.77 13.12
C HIS A 99 1.12 1.82 13.14
N LYS A 100 1.55 1.39 14.34
CA LYS A 100 2.74 0.54 14.52
C LYS A 100 2.62 -0.81 13.80
N SER A 101 1.40 -1.35 13.64
CA SER A 101 1.18 -2.63 12.95
C SER A 101 1.50 -2.57 11.45
N VAL A 102 1.28 -1.41 10.81
CA VAL A 102 1.51 -1.19 9.37
C VAL A 102 3.00 -1.02 9.08
N GLN A 103 3.75 -0.45 10.03
CA GLN A 103 5.19 -0.24 9.92
C GLN A 103 6.01 -1.52 10.15
N LYS A 104 5.53 -2.44 11.00
CA LYS A 104 6.22 -3.71 11.27
C LYS A 104 6.11 -4.65 10.06
N ARG A 105 7.21 -5.25 9.64
CA ARG A 105 7.20 -6.30 8.60
C ARG A 105 6.51 -7.57 9.09
N ASN A 106 5.88 -8.31 8.18
CA ASN A 106 5.36 -9.65 8.47
C ASN A 106 6.51 -10.67 8.43
N PRO A 107 6.89 -11.30 9.54
CA PRO A 107 7.96 -12.31 9.53
C PRO A 107 7.56 -13.57 8.75
N LEU A 108 6.25 -13.83 8.60
CA LEU A 108 5.71 -14.99 7.86
C LEU A 108 5.55 -14.71 6.35
N LEU A 109 5.82 -13.49 5.89
CA LEU A 109 5.70 -13.13 4.47
C LEU A 109 6.55 -14.01 3.54
N PRO A 110 7.83 -14.29 3.84
CA PRO A 110 8.67 -15.09 2.94
C PRO A 110 8.14 -16.51 2.78
N PHE A 111 7.61 -17.09 3.86
CA PHE A 111 6.99 -18.40 3.84
C PHE A 111 5.69 -18.40 3.01
N HIS A 112 4.84 -17.39 3.19
CA HIS A 112 3.62 -17.22 2.39
C HIS A 112 3.92 -17.01 0.90
N MET A 113 4.95 -16.22 0.58
CA MET A 113 5.43 -16.02 -0.79
C MET A 113 5.94 -17.33 -1.40
N TYR A 114 6.72 -18.11 -0.65
CA TYR A 114 7.21 -19.41 -1.10
C TYR A 114 6.07 -20.38 -1.42
N LEU A 115 5.10 -20.50 -0.51
CA LEU A 115 3.90 -21.33 -0.71
C LEU A 115 3.08 -20.91 -1.93
N ARG A 116 2.89 -19.59 -2.13
CA ARG A 116 2.16 -19.05 -3.28
C ARG A 116 2.90 -19.23 -4.60
N SER A 117 4.22 -19.05 -4.59
CA SER A 117 5.07 -19.32 -5.74
C SER A 117 4.97 -20.77 -6.18
N TRP A 118 4.92 -21.70 -5.22
CA TRP A 118 4.77 -23.13 -5.50
C TRP A 118 3.36 -23.47 -6.04
N LYS A 119 2.31 -22.85 -5.48
CA LYS A 119 0.93 -23.02 -5.95
C LYS A 119 0.58 -22.22 -7.22
N LYS A 120 1.54 -21.46 -7.79
CA LYS A 120 1.33 -20.52 -8.92
C LYS A 120 0.09 -19.62 -8.73
N THR A 121 -0.21 -19.27 -7.49
CA THR A 121 -1.38 -18.47 -7.11
C THR A 121 -0.90 -17.09 -6.66
N TYR A 122 -1.11 -16.07 -7.48
CA TYR A 122 -0.53 -14.73 -7.29
C TYR A 122 -1.58 -13.72 -6.82
#